data_AF-A0A942UUE1-F1
#
_entry.id   AF-A0A942UUE1-F1
#
_cell.length_a   1.000
_cell.length_b   1.000
_cell.length_c   1.000
_cell.angle_alpha   90.00
_cell.angle_beta   90.00
_cell.angle_gamma   90.00
#
_symmetry.space_group_name_H-M   'P 1'
#
loop_
_entity.id
_entity.type
_entity.pdbx_description
1 polymer ?
#
loop_
_entity_poly.entity_id
_entity_poly.type
_entity_poly.pdbx_seq_one_letter_code
_entity_poly.pdbx_strand_id
1 'polypeptide(L)'
;MKNLTTKVKTENFTSKQLADFEKRITGEKQKIYYPWERKSIYRVIKQDKDGYFINYKNERLKVIPELNFLDEVRGIMALHGRR
;
A
#
# COMPACT_ATOMS: atom_id res chain seq x y z
N MET A 1 21.19 -3.92 27.87
CA MET A 1 20.89 -4.60 26.58
C MET A 1 19.76 -3.84 25.91
N LYS A 2 20.04 -3.12 24.81
CA LYS A 2 19.03 -2.27 24.16
C LYS A 2 18.11 -3.16 23.32
N ASN A 3 16.84 -3.21 23.70
CA ASN A 3 15.79 -3.84 22.91
C ASN A 3 15.74 -3.16 21.54
N LEU A 4 16.18 -3.89 20.51
CA LEU A 4 15.89 -3.58 19.11
C LEU A 4 14.40 -3.84 18.90
N THR A 5 13.56 -2.90 19.36
CA THR A 5 12.20 -2.79 18.86
C THR A 5 12.33 -2.53 17.37
N THR A 6 12.11 -3.59 16.58
CA THR A 6 11.70 -3.52 15.18
C THR A 6 10.41 -2.71 15.13
N LYS A 7 10.54 -1.39 15.28
CA LYS A 7 9.49 -0.43 14.94
C LYS A 7 9.28 -0.63 13.45
N VAL A 8 8.28 -1.44 13.16
CA VAL A 8 7.68 -1.62 11.86
C VAL A 8 7.60 -0.23 11.21
N LYS A 9 8.41 0.01 10.18
CA LYS A 9 8.38 1.18 9.30
C LYS A 9 7.08 1.19 8.47
N THR A 10 5.92 1.11 9.11
CA THR A 10 4.65 1.48 8.51
C THR A 10 4.24 2.74 9.20
N GLU A 11 4.51 3.90 8.59
CA GLU A 11 3.52 4.98 8.43
C GLU A 11 4.07 6.33 7.95
N ASN A 12 5.39 6.54 7.85
CA ASN A 12 5.90 7.82 7.36
C ASN A 12 6.45 7.69 5.93
N PHE A 13 5.55 7.67 4.94
CA PHE A 13 5.95 7.99 3.56
C PHE A 13 6.31 9.47 3.48
N THR A 14 7.35 9.80 2.73
CA THR A 14 7.69 11.20 2.44
C THR A 14 6.60 11.84 1.60
N SER A 15 6.46 13.17 1.68
CA SER A 15 5.49 13.91 0.85
C SER A 15 5.69 13.63 -0.65
N LYS A 16 6.93 13.41 -1.08
CA LYS A 16 7.25 13.04 -2.47
C LYS A 16 6.66 11.67 -2.84
N GLN A 17 6.88 10.65 -2.01
CA GLN A 17 6.35 9.30 -2.23
C GLN A 17 4.82 9.28 -2.27
N LEU A 18 4.17 10.07 -1.40
CA LEU A 18 2.71 10.20 -1.40
C LEU A 18 2.21 10.88 -2.68
N ALA A 19 2.83 11.98 -3.11
CA ALA A 19 2.45 12.67 -4.34
C ALA A 19 2.62 11.79 -5.58
N ASP A 20 3.73 11.03 -5.67
CA ASP A 20 3.98 10.10 -6.77
C ASP A 20 2.97 8.94 -6.78
N PHE A 21 2.60 8.45 -5.60
CA PHE A 21 1.56 7.44 -5.46
C PHE A 21 0.18 7.98 -5.87
N GLU A 22 -0.22 9.15 -5.38
CA GLU A 22 -1.50 9.81 -5.72
C GLU A 22 -1.67 10.03 -7.21
N LYS A 23 -0.64 10.56 -7.88
CA LYS A 23 -0.62 10.73 -9.34
C LYS A 23 -0.91 9.42 -10.07
N ARG A 24 -0.39 8.30 -9.57
CA ARG A 24 -0.53 6.98 -10.21
C ARG A 24 -1.92 6.38 -10.07
N ILE A 25 -2.59 6.61 -8.94
CA ILE A 25 -3.83 5.90 -8.58
C ILE A 25 -5.11 6.62 -9.01
N THR A 26 -5.01 7.81 -9.60
CA THR A 26 -6.17 8.64 -9.93
C THR A 26 -6.96 8.03 -11.10
N GLY A 27 -8.23 7.68 -10.86
CA GLY A 27 -9.22 7.41 -11.91
C GLY A 27 -9.14 6.06 -12.64
N GLU A 28 -8.07 5.28 -12.46
CA GLU A 28 -7.84 4.05 -13.22
C GLU A 28 -7.69 2.80 -12.36
N LYS A 29 -7.95 1.62 -12.96
CA LYS A 29 -7.68 0.33 -12.32
C LYS A 29 -6.17 0.13 -12.19
N GLN A 30 -5.68 -0.07 -10.97
CA GLN A 30 -4.28 -0.29 -10.68
C GLN A 30 -4.00 -1.76 -10.40
N LYS A 31 -2.82 -2.23 -10.82
CA LYS A 31 -2.34 -3.59 -10.53
C LYS A 31 -1.89 -3.66 -9.07
N ILE A 32 -2.65 -4.34 -8.23
CA ILE A 32 -2.38 -4.52 -6.80
C ILE A 32 -1.74 -5.88 -6.58
N TYR A 33 -0.62 -5.93 -5.88
CA TYR A 33 0.00 -7.18 -5.42
C TYR A 33 -0.61 -7.63 -4.09
N TYR A 34 -0.94 -8.93 -4.00
CA TYR A 34 -1.50 -9.60 -2.83
C TYR A 34 -0.47 -10.61 -2.31
N PRO A 35 0.41 -10.22 -1.36
CA PRO A 35 1.53 -11.06 -0.94
C PRO A 35 1.14 -12.46 -0.46
N TRP A 36 0.03 -12.55 0.29
CA TRP A 36 -0.43 -13.82 0.87
C TRP A 36 -1.01 -14.78 -0.17
N GLU A 37 -1.48 -14.27 -1.32
CA GLU A 37 -1.94 -15.08 -2.44
C GLU A 37 -0.90 -15.17 -3.58
N ARG A 38 0.27 -14.52 -3.42
CA ARG A 38 1.36 -14.45 -4.41
C ARG A 38 0.87 -14.08 -5.82
N LYS A 39 -0.09 -13.18 -5.92
CA LYS A 39 -0.71 -12.78 -7.21
C LYS A 39 -0.95 -11.29 -7.29
N SER A 40 -1.13 -10.80 -8.51
CA SER A 40 -1.53 -9.42 -8.76
C SER A 40 -2.88 -9.34 -9.44
N ILE A 41 -3.72 -8.39 -9.03
CA ILE A 41 -5.04 -8.18 -9.64
C ILE A 41 -5.30 -6.69 -9.85
N TYR A 42 -5.91 -6.33 -10.97
CA TYR A 42 -6.37 -4.97 -11.23
C TYR A 42 -7.59 -4.60 -10.37
N ARG A 43 -7.48 -3.50 -9.63
CA ARG A 43 -8.55 -2.96 -8.77
C ARG A 43 -8.58 -1.44 -8.82
N VAL A 44 -9.77 -0.89 -8.61
CA VAL A 44 -9.93 0.55 -8.36
C VAL A 44 -9.55 0.81 -6.90
N ILE A 45 -8.58 1.69 -6.68
CA ILE A 45 -8.19 2.16 -5.36
C ILE A 45 -9.18 3.24 -4.94
N LYS A 46 -9.60 3.20 -3.68
CA LYS A 46 -10.46 4.20 -3.05
C LYS A 46 -9.68 4.91 -1.95
N GLN A 47 -10.12 6.10 -1.60
CA GLN A 47 -9.56 6.90 -0.52
C GLN A 47 -10.65 7.27 0.47
N ASP A 48 -10.36 7.17 1.76
CA ASP A 48 -11.17 7.70 2.84
C ASP A 48 -10.27 8.36 3.91
N LYS A 49 -10.83 8.62 5.09
CA LYS A 49 -10.13 9.27 6.20
C LYS A 49 -8.94 8.46 6.76
N ASP A 50 -8.91 7.13 6.57
CA ASP A 50 -7.78 6.30 7.03
C ASP A 50 -6.73 6.04 5.94
N GLY A 51 -6.94 6.62 4.74
CA GLY A 51 -6.05 6.52 3.59
C GLY A 51 -6.62 5.66 2.47
N TYR A 52 -5.74 4.94 1.78
CA TYR A 52 -6.08 4.21 0.56
C TYR A 52 -6.45 2.76 0.82
N PHE A 53 -7.48 2.29 0.14
CA PHE A 53 -7.99 0.93 0.31
C PHE A 53 -8.59 0.35 -0.97
N ILE A 54 -8.82 -0.96 -0.94
CA ILE A 54 -9.58 -1.72 -1.93
C ILE A 54 -10.61 -2.60 -1.23
N ASN A 55 -11.66 -2.98 -1.96
CA ASN A 55 -12.59 -4.02 -1.53
C ASN A 55 -12.10 -5.37 -2.11
N TYR A 56 -11.89 -6.36 -1.23
CA TYR A 56 -11.47 -7.70 -1.59
C TYR A 56 -12.27 -8.73 -0.78
N LYS A 57 -13.01 -9.63 -1.46
CA LYS A 57 -13.83 -10.66 -0.80
C LYS A 57 -14.75 -10.10 0.31
N ASN A 58 -15.41 -8.97 0.04
CA ASN A 58 -16.27 -8.23 0.99
C ASN A 58 -15.54 -7.63 2.20
N GLU A 59 -14.20 -7.66 2.21
CA GLU A 59 -13.38 -7.00 3.23
C GLU A 59 -12.72 -5.75 2.66
N ARG A 60 -12.53 -4.76 3.53
CA ARG A 60 -11.73 -3.57 3.25
C ARG A 60 -10.27 -3.88 3.55
N LEU A 61 -9.40 -3.75 2.55
CA LEU A 61 -7.96 -3.91 2.72
C LEU A 61 -7.24 -2.59 2.45
N LYS A 62 -6.39 -2.16 3.39
CA LYS A 62 -5.50 -1.02 3.20
C LYS A 62 -4.51 -1.35 2.08
N VAL A 63 -4.21 -0.38 1.24
CA VAL A 63 -3.14 -0.49 0.25
C VAL A 63 -2.02 0.50 0.58
N ILE A 64 -0.80 0.11 0.27
CA ILE A 64 0.38 0.94 0.44
C ILE A 64 1.23 0.92 -0.84
N PRO A 65 1.98 1.99 -1.13
CA PRO A 65 2.99 1.94 -2.16
C PRO A 65 4.08 0.92 -1.78
N GLU A 66 4.50 0.15 -2.77
CA GLU A 66 5.67 -0.72 -2.71
C GLU A 66 6.88 0.09 -3.18
N LEU A 67 7.90 0.19 -2.34
CA LEU A 67 9.12 0.96 -2.63
C LEU A 67 10.22 0.04 -3.16
N ASN A 68 11.06 0.55 -4.07
CA ASN A 68 12.32 -0.09 -4.45
C ASN A 68 13.45 0.25 -3.46
N PHE A 69 14.67 -0.21 -3.73
CA PHE A 69 15.86 0.07 -2.91
C PHE A 69 16.31 1.53 -2.94
N LEU A 70 15.76 2.35 -3.85
CA LEU A 70 15.98 3.79 -3.98
C LEU A 70 14.82 4.60 -3.36
N ASP A 71 13.93 3.96 -2.60
CA ASP A 71 12.76 4.58 -1.99
C ASP A 71 11.73 5.15 -3.00
N GLU A 72 11.74 4.68 -4.24
CA GLU A 72 10.79 5.07 -5.28
C GLU A 72 9.60 4.11 -5.36
N VAL A 73 8.42 4.64 -5.68
CA VAL A 73 7.18 3.86 -5.81
C VAL A 73 7.22 2.95 -7.04
N ARG A 74 7.50 1.67 -6.82
CA ARG A 74 7.53 0.64 -7.87
C ARG A 74 6.15 0.04 -8.12
N GLY A 75 5.39 -0.17 -7.06
CA GLY A 75 4.13 -0.93 -7.11
C GLY A 75 3.14 -0.53 -6.04
N ILE A 76 2.09 -1.32 -5.92
CA ILE A 76 1.04 -1.13 -4.92
C ILE A 76 0.75 -2.49 -4.31
N MET A 77 0.81 -2.55 -2.99
CA MET A 77 0.63 -3.78 -2.23
C MET A 77 -0.59 -3.65 -1.31
N ALA A 78 -1.42 -4.69 -1.29
CA ALA A 78 -2.48 -4.80 -0.31
C ALA A 78 -1.91 -5.31 1.02
N LEU A 79 -2.46 -4.83 2.13
CA LEU A 79 -2.15 -5.31 3.47
C LEU A 79 -3.29 -6.22 3.95
N HIS A 80 -2.95 -7.44 4.34
CA HIS A 80 -3.88 -8.42 4.88
C HIS A 80 -3.50 -8.76 6.32
N GLY A 81 -4.48 -8.72 7.22
CA GLY A 81 -4.33 -9.21 8.58
C GLY A 81 -3.63 -8.28 9.58
N ARG A 82 -3.96 -6.98 9.61
CA ARG A 82 -3.72 -6.18 10.83
C ARG A 82 -5.04 -5.91 11.55
N ARG A 83 -5.30 -6.72 12.57
CA ARG A 83 -6.05 -6.26 13.75
C ARG A 83 -5.12 -5.43 14.63
#